data_AF-A0A7K2M9Y8-F1
#
_entry.id   AF-A0A7K2M9Y8-F1
#
_cell.length_a   1.000
_cell.length_b   1.000
_cell.length_c   1.000
_cell.angle_alpha   90.00
_cell.angle_beta   90.00
_cell.angle_gamma   90.00
#
_symmetry.space_group_name_H-M   'P 1'
#
loop_
_entity.id
_entity.type
_entity.pdbx_description
1 polymer ?
#
loop_
_entity_poly.entity_id
_entity_poly.type
_entity_poly.pdbx_seq_one_letter_code
_entity_poly.pdbx_strand_id
1 'polypeptide(L)' 'VLRCEVGDDVPQLPRLRQARATDEGGRGLYLVNRLARRWGATRLSTGKVVWFELHRG' A
#
# COMPACT_ATOMS: atom_id res chain seq x y z
N VAL A 1 7.61 -10.24 -12.47
CA VAL A 1 7.07 -9.12 -11.65
C VAL A 1 8.14 -8.61 -10.72
N LEU A 2 8.13 -7.31 -10.41
CA LEU A 2 8.90 -6.73 -9.32
C LEU A 2 7.97 -6.68 -8.09
N ARG A 3 8.43 -7.19 -6.94
CA ARG A 3 7.69 -7.13 -5.68
C ARG A 3 8.39 -6.16 -4.74
N CYS A 4 7.64 -5.21 -4.20
CA CYS A 4 8.11 -4.27 -3.19
C CYS A 4 7.30 -4.48 -1.92
N GLU A 5 7.99 -4.45 -0.78
CA GLU A 5 7.41 -4.65 0.54
C GLU A 5 7.88 -3.51 1.45
N VAL A 6 6.95 -2.97 2.23
CA VAL A 6 7.22 -1.91 3.22
C VAL A 6 6.64 -2.37 4.54
N GLY A 7 7.52 -2.57 5.52
CA GLY A 7 7.18 -2.97 6.88
C GLY A 7 7.22 -1.80 7.85
N ASP A 8 6.32 -1.82 8.84
CA ASP A 8 6.36 -0.96 10.02
C ASP A 8 5.81 -1.73 11.24
N ASP A 9 6.06 -1.20 12.43
CA ASP A 9 5.60 -1.80 13.71
C ASP A 9 4.17 -1.38 14.10
N VAL A 10 3.39 -0.81 13.16
CA VAL A 10 2.01 -0.38 13.39
C VAL A 10 1.04 -1.44 12.85
N PRO A 11 0.25 -2.13 13.70
CA PRO A 11 -0.55 -3.27 13.29
C PRO A 11 -1.81 -2.90 12.48
N GLN A 12 -2.22 -1.63 12.45
CA GLN A 12 -3.38 -1.17 11.71
C GLN A 12 -3.16 -1.32 10.19
N LEU A 13 -3.95 -2.20 9.57
CA LEU A 13 -3.96 -2.39 8.12
C LEU A 13 -4.35 -1.09 7.40
N PRO A 14 -3.73 -0.79 6.24
CA PRO A 14 -4.04 0.41 5.49
C PRO A 14 -5.49 0.37 4.98
N ARG A 15 -6.15 1.52 4.96
CA ARG A 15 -7.49 1.67 4.39
C ARG A 15 -7.38 2.51 3.12
N LEU A 16 -8.03 2.05 2.05
CA LEU A 16 -8.14 2.83 0.83
C LEU A 16 -8.97 4.07 1.14
N ARG A 17 -8.39 5.24 0.91
CA ARG A 17 -9.03 6.54 1.15
C ARG A 17 -9.09 7.30 -0.16
N GLN A 18 -10.21 7.97 -0.40
CA GLN A 18 -10.31 8.98 -1.45
C GLN A 18 -9.91 10.32 -0.85
N ALA A 19 -8.73 10.81 -1.23
CA ALA A 19 -8.28 12.14 -0.84
C ALA A 19 -9.08 13.20 -1.62
N ARG A 20 -9.42 14.32 -0.96
CA ARG A 20 -10.01 15.50 -1.59
C ARG A 20 -8.95 16.24 -2.41
N ALA A 21 -9.39 17.16 -3.27
CA ALA A 21 -8.49 17.97 -4.09
C ALA A 21 -7.52 18.80 -3.23
N THR A 22 -8.01 19.34 -2.11
CA THR A 22 -7.25 20.19 -1.17
C THR A 22 -6.45 19.41 -0.13
N ASP A 23 -6.55 18.09 -0.08
CA ASP A 23 -5.79 17.30 0.89
C ASP A 23 -4.32 17.25 0.49
N GLU A 24 -3.41 17.49 1.42
CA GLU A 24 -1.97 17.36 1.16
C GLU A 24 -1.52 15.89 1.05
N GLY A 25 -2.35 14.93 1.48
CA GLY A 25 -1.99 13.51 1.50
C GLY A 25 -3.17 12.52 1.36
N GLY A 26 -2.85 11.23 1.46
CA GLY A 26 -3.83 10.13 1.40
C GLY A 26 -4.07 9.52 0.04
N ARG A 27 -3.26 9.88 -0.97
CA ARG A 27 -3.35 9.32 -2.32
C ARG A 27 -2.49 8.07 -2.52
N GLY A 28 -1.58 7.76 -1.59
CA GLY A 28 -0.61 6.66 -1.74
C GLY A 28 -1.28 5.32 -2.07
N LEU A 29 -2.22 4.87 -1.24
CA LEU A 29 -2.90 3.59 -1.48
C LEU A 29 -3.83 3.62 -2.70
N TYR A 30 -4.39 4.79 -3.03
CA TYR A 30 -5.14 4.98 -4.27
C TYR A 30 -4.26 4.76 -5.51
N LEU A 31 -3.05 5.33 -5.51
CA LEU A 31 -2.08 5.14 -6.58
C LEU A 31 -1.64 3.68 -6.68
N VAL A 32 -1.30 3.04 -5.54
CA VAL A 32 -0.96 1.60 -5.52
C VAL A 32 -2.11 0.75 -6.09
N ASN A 33 -3.35 1.02 -5.69
CA ASN A 33 -4.52 0.29 -6.19
C ASN A 33 -4.74 0.47 -7.69
N ARG A 34 -4.34 1.60 -8.28
CA ARG A 34 -4.48 1.88 -9.71
C ARG A 34 -3.33 1.35 -10.56
N LEU A 35 -2.12 1.29 -10.02
CA LEU A 35 -0.90 1.02 -10.78
C LEU A 35 -0.37 -0.40 -10.57
N ALA A 36 -0.61 -1.01 -9.41
CA ALA A 36 -0.11 -2.34 -9.12
C ALA A 36 -0.91 -3.43 -9.84
N ARG A 37 -0.22 -4.47 -10.30
CA ARG A 37 -0.87 -5.70 -10.80
C ARG A 37 -1.65 -6.39 -9.69
N ARG A 38 -1.03 -6.47 -8.51
CA ARG A 38 -1.58 -6.99 -7.26
C ARG A 38 -0.96 -6.22 -6.11
N TRP A 39 -1.73 -6.02 -5.05
CA TRP A 39 -1.21 -5.46 -3.81
C TRP A 39 -1.99 -6.04 -2.64
N GLY A 40 -1.44 -5.91 -1.44
CA GLY A 40 -2.08 -6.37 -0.22
C GLY A 40 -1.36 -5.89 1.03
N ALA A 41 -1.88 -6.29 2.17
CA ALA A 41 -1.25 -6.06 3.46
C ALA A 41 -1.38 -7.30 4.33
N THR A 42 -0.29 -7.66 5.00
CA THR A 42 -0.21 -8.81 5.89
C THR A 42 0.09 -8.31 7.29
N ARG A 43 -0.72 -8.71 8.28
CA ARG A 43 -0.38 -8.46 9.70
C ARG A 43 0.76 -9.38 10.11
N LEU A 44 1.68 -8.83 10.88
CA LEU A 44 2.74 -9.55 11.56
C LEU A 44 2.46 -9.55 13.07
N SER A 45 3.25 -10.32 13.84
CA SER A 45 3.17 -10.32 15.30
C SER A 45 3.47 -8.94 15.90
N THR A 46 4.36 -8.16 15.28
CA THR A 46 4.82 -6.86 15.79
C THR A 46 4.39 -5.66 14.94
N GLY A 47 3.58 -5.87 13.89
CA GLY A 47 3.28 -4.79 12.96
C GLY A 47 2.56 -5.27 11.70
N LYS A 48 2.93 -4.70 10.56
CA LYS A 48 2.40 -5.10 9.26
C LYS A 48 3.41 -4.92 8.14
N VAL A 49 3.17 -5.61 7.04
CA VAL A 49 3.82 -5.35 5.75
C VAL A 49 2.77 -5.03 4.71
N VAL A 50 2.92 -3.90 4.02
CA VAL A 50 2.18 -3.57 2.80
C VAL A 50 3.05 -3.95 1.61
N TRP A 51 2.48 -4.60 0.61
CA TRP A 51 3.22 -5.06 -0.55
C TRP A 51 2.46 -4.78 -1.85
N PHE A 52 3.21 -4.64 -2.94
CA PHE A 52 2.65 -4.54 -4.28
C PHE A 52 3.56 -5.20 -5.33
N GLU A 53 2.97 -5.57 -6.45
CA GLU A 53 3.64 -6.18 -7.59
C GLU A 53 3.46 -5.32 -8.85
N LEU A 54 4.56 -5.04 -9.54
CA LEU A 54 4.56 -4.38 -10.86
C LEU A 54 5.01 -5.37 -11.94
N HIS A 55 4.55 -5.15 -13.17
CA HIS A 55 5.14 -5.83 -14.32
C HIS A 55 6.63 -5.44 -14.41
N ARG A 56 7.47 -6.43 -14.68
CA ARG A 56 8.80 -6.11 -15.20
C ARG A 56 8.57 -5.79 -16.67
N GLY A 57 9.12 -4.67 -17.13
CA GLY A 57 9.21 -4.39 -18.57
C GLY A 57 9.95 -5.51 -19.29
#